data_AF-A0A8T1EYV6-F1
#
_entry.id   AF-A0A8T1EYV6-F1
#
_cell.length_a   1.000
_cell.length_b   1.000
_cell.length_c   1.000
_cell.angle_alpha   90.00
_cell.angle_beta   90.00
_cell.angle_gamma   90.00
#
_symmetry.space_group_name_H-M   'P 1'
#
loop_
_entity.id
_entity.type
_entity.pdbx_description
1 polymer ?
#
loop_
_entity_poly.entity_id
_entity_poly.type
_entity_poly.pdbx_seq_one_letter_code
_entity_poly.pdbx_strand_id
1 'polypeptide(L)'
;MRVVMLSAFPEEELLGFGQQEQQEEHRDFSIKAKASLRLQPMAADEELGSNASFTVSREIRGVQILGNNTDNGWVDVLVPGFGKCQTRRSSLVQIGETTAEATGLSSLMVVFAEDPDDDLLCEFLGVIGGSLQDLTVQVSNFRTAMIERITATCPRLREVAIWTTEVEARFQVRDSRLNPIVVHPTVPYSFENATDLIRSFCMTEYPFARAVRRLRVRIMRTYGDETATPLEECYATLLGLLARN
;
A
#
# COMPACT_ATOMS: atom_id res chain seq x y z
N MET A 1 -27.78 10.89 1.35
CA MET A 1 -26.91 9.99 0.55
C MET A 1 -25.95 10.73 -0.37
N ARG A 2 -26.36 11.68 -1.23
CA ARG A 2 -25.41 12.43 -2.09
C ARG A 2 -24.34 13.22 -1.33
N VAL A 3 -24.69 13.75 -0.15
CA VAL A 3 -23.77 14.55 0.70
C VAL A 3 -22.68 13.65 1.30
N VAL A 4 -23.07 12.52 1.88
CA VAL A 4 -22.16 11.50 2.43
C VAL A 4 -21.13 11.01 1.40
N MET A 5 -21.55 10.71 0.16
CA MET A 5 -20.63 10.23 -0.88
C MET A 5 -19.62 11.27 -1.39
N LEU A 6 -19.88 12.56 -1.14
CA LEU A 6 -18.99 13.66 -1.48
C LEU A 6 -18.17 14.13 -0.28
N SER A 7 -18.39 13.50 0.88
CA SER A 7 -17.62 13.75 2.09
C SER A 7 -16.19 13.27 1.91
N ALA A 8 -15.25 13.97 2.55
CA ALA A 8 -13.90 13.44 2.73
C ALA A 8 -13.92 12.15 3.58
N PHE A 9 -14.94 11.98 4.44
CA PHE A 9 -15.08 10.87 5.38
C PHE A 9 -16.51 10.31 5.31
N PRO A 10 -16.87 9.63 4.21
CA PRO A 10 -18.22 9.14 3.98
C PRO A 10 -18.70 8.19 5.08
N GLU A 11 -17.80 7.41 5.67
CA GLU A 11 -18.15 6.45 6.72
C GLU A 11 -18.49 7.13 8.05
N GLU A 12 -17.76 8.19 8.41
CA GLU A 12 -17.99 8.98 9.64
C GLU A 12 -19.31 9.78 9.54
N GLU A 13 -19.55 10.37 8.36
CA GLU A 13 -20.78 11.13 8.10
C GLU A 13 -22.00 10.22 7.98
N LEU A 14 -21.83 8.98 7.49
CA LEU A 14 -22.87 7.95 7.53
C LEU A 14 -23.26 7.59 8.97
N LEU A 15 -22.27 7.56 9.87
CA LEU A 15 -22.44 7.17 11.27
C LEU A 15 -22.81 8.35 12.20
N GLY A 16 -22.97 9.56 11.66
CA GLY A 16 -23.37 10.74 12.43
C GLY A 16 -22.28 11.32 13.33
N PHE A 17 -21.02 10.89 13.15
CA PHE A 17 -19.87 11.49 13.83
C PHE A 17 -19.49 12.78 13.10
N GLY A 18 -20.14 13.89 13.45
CA GLY A 18 -19.85 15.20 12.88
C GLY A 18 -18.42 15.66 13.17
N GLN A 19 -17.88 16.51 12.28
CA GLN A 19 -16.51 17.08 12.26
C GLN A 19 -16.04 17.83 13.53
N GLN A 20 -16.74 17.74 14.65
CA GLN A 20 -16.59 18.67 15.77
C GLN A 20 -15.49 18.32 16.80
N GLU A 21 -14.81 17.16 16.71
CA GLU A 21 -13.76 16.82 17.69
C GLU A 21 -12.42 16.32 17.11
N GLN A 22 -12.22 16.31 15.79
CA GLN A 22 -10.99 15.73 15.19
C GLN A 22 -10.07 16.76 14.53
N GLN A 23 -9.78 17.86 15.24
CA GLN A 23 -8.63 18.72 14.91
C GLN A 23 -7.30 18.18 15.47
N GLU A 24 -7.32 17.10 16.24
CA GLU A 24 -6.09 16.36 16.55
C GLU A 24 -5.75 15.45 15.38
N GLU A 25 -4.54 15.62 14.86
CA GLU A 25 -3.85 14.80 13.86
C GLU A 25 -4.49 13.43 13.61
N HIS A 26 -4.80 13.14 12.35
CA HIS A 26 -5.34 11.84 11.92
C HIS A 26 -4.35 10.72 12.30
N ARG A 27 -4.55 10.15 13.49
CA ARG A 27 -3.73 9.07 14.03
C ARG A 27 -4.31 7.76 13.52
N ASP A 28 -3.63 7.13 12.58
CA ASP A 28 -3.95 5.76 12.19
C ASP A 28 -3.69 4.84 13.39
N PHE A 29 -4.62 3.93 13.71
CA PHE A 29 -4.39 2.88 14.71
C PHE A 29 -4.32 1.50 14.07
N SER A 30 -3.62 0.58 14.74
CA SER A 30 -3.76 -0.86 14.51
C SER A 30 -4.27 -1.58 15.74
N ILE A 31 -4.95 -2.70 15.51
CA ILE A 31 -5.39 -3.64 16.54
C ILE A 31 -4.44 -4.84 16.53
N LYS A 32 -3.84 -5.14 17.67
CA LYS A 32 -2.91 -6.27 17.84
C LYS A 32 -3.54 -7.60 17.44
N ALA A 33 -2.71 -8.52 16.94
CA ALA A 33 -3.10 -9.91 16.76
C ALA A 33 -3.60 -10.51 18.09
N LYS A 34 -4.58 -11.41 18.00
CA LYS A 34 -5.28 -12.06 19.12
C LYS A 34 -6.07 -11.11 20.02
N ALA A 35 -6.25 -9.85 19.62
CA ALA A 35 -7.12 -8.93 20.33
C ALA A 35 -8.58 -9.36 20.24
N SER A 36 -9.30 -9.21 21.35
CA SER A 36 -10.75 -9.38 21.39
C SER A 36 -11.45 -8.13 20.88
N LEU A 37 -12.40 -8.34 19.97
CA LEU A 37 -13.27 -7.34 19.38
C LEU A 37 -14.71 -7.67 19.69
N ARG A 38 -15.54 -6.64 19.79
CA ARG A 38 -16.99 -6.74 19.90
C ARG A 38 -17.62 -5.95 18.77
N LEU A 39 -18.35 -6.58 17.86
CA LEU A 39 -19.18 -5.85 16.92
C LEU A 39 -20.15 -4.96 17.68
N GLN A 40 -20.36 -3.75 17.17
CA GLN A 40 -21.32 -2.80 17.70
C GLN A 40 -22.38 -2.49 16.65
N PRO A 41 -23.64 -2.27 17.06
CA PRO A 41 -24.70 -1.90 16.14
C PRO A 41 -24.31 -0.62 15.38
N MET A 42 -24.52 -0.64 14.06
CA MET A 42 -24.35 0.57 13.23
C MET A 42 -25.57 1.48 13.34
N ALA A 43 -26.75 0.90 13.53
CA ALA A 43 -28.00 1.62 13.74
C ALA A 43 -28.58 1.35 15.14
N ALA A 44 -29.37 2.29 15.66
CA ALA A 44 -29.93 2.19 17.01
C ALA A 44 -30.95 1.04 17.17
N ASP A 45 -31.49 0.55 16.06
CA ASP A 45 -32.48 -0.52 15.95
C ASP A 45 -31.87 -1.87 15.57
N GLU A 46 -30.55 -1.95 15.38
CA GLU A 46 -29.86 -3.18 15.02
C GLU A 46 -29.54 -4.03 16.27
N GLU A 47 -30.20 -5.18 16.39
CA GLU A 47 -29.90 -6.17 17.42
C GLU A 47 -28.82 -7.14 16.95
N LEU A 48 -27.64 -7.06 17.56
CA LEU A 48 -26.58 -8.04 17.32
C LEU A 48 -26.90 -9.35 18.05
N GLY A 49 -26.78 -10.47 17.33
CA GLY A 49 -26.93 -11.81 17.90
C GLY A 49 -25.89 -12.13 18.99
N SER A 50 -26.09 -13.24 19.70
CA SER A 50 -25.30 -13.65 20.87
C SER A 50 -23.78 -13.82 20.64
N ASN A 51 -23.32 -13.80 19.38
CA ASN A 51 -21.92 -13.97 18.97
C ASN A 51 -21.26 -12.66 18.51
N ALA A 52 -21.54 -11.53 19.15
CA ALA A 52 -20.93 -10.24 18.78
C ALA A 52 -19.43 -10.16 19.12
N SER A 53 -18.88 -11.08 19.92
CA SER A 53 -17.46 -11.06 20.33
C SER A 53 -16.62 -12.04 19.51
N PHE A 54 -15.48 -11.57 18.99
CA PHE A 54 -14.55 -12.38 18.21
C PHE A 54 -13.10 -11.99 18.47
N THR A 55 -12.16 -12.80 17.99
CA THR A 55 -10.72 -12.50 18.05
C THR A 55 -10.12 -12.49 16.67
N VAL A 56 -9.17 -11.59 16.44
CA VAL A 56 -8.46 -11.50 15.16
C VAL A 56 -7.18 -12.30 15.19
N SER A 57 -6.91 -13.10 14.17
CA SER A 57 -5.69 -13.92 14.11
C SER A 57 -4.44 -13.11 13.77
N ARG A 58 -4.61 -11.97 13.09
CA ARG A 58 -3.55 -11.07 12.64
C ARG A 58 -3.84 -9.63 13.09
N GLU A 59 -2.81 -8.79 13.01
CA GLU A 59 -2.95 -7.35 13.24
C GLU A 59 -3.89 -6.74 12.18
N ILE A 60 -4.83 -5.90 12.60
CA ILE A 60 -5.68 -5.12 11.68
C ILE A 60 -5.21 -3.67 11.70
N ARG A 61 -4.95 -3.10 10.52
CA ARG A 61 -4.47 -1.73 10.34
C ARG A 61 -5.56 -0.83 9.76
N GLY A 62 -5.34 0.48 9.82
CA GLY A 62 -6.31 1.47 9.30
C GLY A 62 -7.54 1.59 10.19
N VAL A 63 -7.37 1.33 11.49
CA VAL A 63 -8.44 1.43 12.47
C VAL A 63 -8.56 2.88 12.90
N GLN A 64 -9.78 3.41 12.83
CA GLN A 64 -10.09 4.76 13.31
C GLN A 64 -10.76 4.67 14.68
N ILE A 65 -10.46 5.60 15.58
CA ILE A 65 -11.14 5.71 16.87
C ILE A 65 -12.34 6.65 16.70
N LEU A 66 -13.53 6.18 17.03
CA LEU A 66 -14.78 6.93 16.82
C LEU A 66 -15.15 7.83 18.01
N GLY A 67 -14.48 7.67 19.16
CA GLY A 67 -14.66 8.52 20.33
C GLY A 67 -13.84 8.05 21.54
N ASN A 68 -13.61 8.96 22.49
CA ASN A 68 -12.85 8.71 23.72
C ASN A 68 -13.77 8.25 24.89
N ASN A 69 -14.81 7.45 24.63
CA ASN A 69 -15.58 6.87 25.74
C ASN A 69 -14.69 5.89 26.51
N THR A 70 -14.29 6.26 27.72
CA THR A 70 -13.33 5.53 28.56
C THR A 70 -13.98 4.55 29.54
N ASP A 71 -15.22 4.14 29.31
CA ASP A 71 -15.89 3.23 30.23
C ASP A 71 -15.26 1.84 30.16
N ASN A 72 -14.60 1.46 31.26
CA ASN A 72 -13.95 0.16 31.48
C ASN A 72 -12.84 -0.22 30.50
N GLY A 73 -12.20 0.77 29.86
CA GLY A 73 -11.04 0.55 28.97
C GLY A 73 -11.39 -0.03 27.59
N TRP A 74 -12.68 -0.11 27.25
CA TRP A 74 -13.13 -0.36 25.88
C TRP A 74 -13.18 0.95 25.11
N VAL A 75 -12.92 0.88 23.80
CA VAL A 75 -12.90 2.03 22.91
C VAL A 75 -13.67 1.66 21.65
N ASP A 76 -14.55 2.55 21.22
CA ASP A 76 -15.28 2.43 19.96
C ASP A 76 -14.35 2.75 18.79
N VAL A 77 -14.28 1.83 17.85
CA VAL A 77 -13.38 1.86 16.70
C VAL A 77 -14.10 1.47 15.42
N LEU A 78 -13.68 2.06 14.32
CA LEU A 78 -14.06 1.64 12.97
C LEU A 78 -12.97 0.72 12.43
N VAL A 79 -13.34 -0.52 12.12
CA VAL A 79 -12.42 -1.56 11.70
C VAL A 79 -12.67 -1.89 10.24
N PRO A 80 -11.67 -1.74 9.34
CA PRO A 80 -11.82 -2.08 7.94
C PRO A 80 -12.30 -3.52 7.74
N GLY A 81 -13.35 -3.70 6.94
CA GLY A 81 -13.96 -5.00 6.66
C GLY A 81 -14.89 -5.55 7.75
N PHE A 82 -14.92 -4.96 8.94
CA PHE A 82 -15.80 -5.36 10.05
C PHE A 82 -16.79 -4.27 10.48
N GLY A 83 -16.52 -3.01 10.14
CA GLY A 83 -17.35 -1.89 10.54
C GLY A 83 -17.15 -1.47 12.00
N LYS A 84 -18.21 -1.00 12.66
CA LYS A 84 -18.15 -0.47 14.03
C LYS A 84 -17.91 -1.59 15.03
N CYS A 85 -16.83 -1.47 15.79
CA CYS A 85 -16.44 -2.42 16.81
C CYS A 85 -16.04 -1.73 18.11
N GLN A 86 -15.93 -2.51 19.17
CA GLN A 86 -15.23 -2.16 20.40
C GLN A 86 -14.03 -3.06 20.59
N THR A 87 -12.92 -2.48 21.00
CA THR A 87 -11.72 -3.21 21.44
C THR A 87 -11.18 -2.62 22.73
N ARG A 88 -10.24 -3.30 23.39
CA ARG A 88 -9.57 -2.73 24.55
C ARG A 88 -8.55 -1.69 24.11
N ARG A 89 -8.46 -0.56 24.83
CA ARG A 89 -7.44 0.47 24.55
C ARG A 89 -6.02 -0.09 24.55
N SER A 90 -5.73 -1.06 25.42
CA SER A 90 -4.43 -1.76 25.48
C SER A 90 -4.10 -2.59 24.22
N SER A 91 -5.11 -2.90 23.41
CA SER A 91 -4.99 -3.63 22.15
C SER A 91 -4.76 -2.72 20.95
N LEU A 92 -4.97 -1.40 21.10
CA LEU A 92 -4.70 -0.40 20.08
C LEU A 92 -3.24 0.03 20.10
N VAL A 93 -2.68 0.26 18.92
CA VAL A 93 -1.33 0.79 18.72
C VAL A 93 -1.45 1.98 17.78
N GLN A 94 -1.00 3.15 18.21
CA GLN A 94 -0.95 4.33 17.38
C GLN A 94 0.16 4.16 16.33
N ILE A 95 -0.23 4.15 15.06
CA ILE A 95 0.66 4.14 13.90
C ILE A 95 1.13 5.59 13.70
N GLY A 96 2.15 5.98 14.46
CA GLY A 96 2.74 7.33 14.40
C GLY A 96 3.61 7.68 15.60
N GLU A 97 3.35 7.09 16.76
CA GLU A 97 4.10 7.34 18.00
C GLU A 97 4.78 6.10 18.57
N THR A 98 4.78 4.97 17.85
CA THR A 98 5.87 4.01 18.06
C THR A 98 7.14 4.62 17.47
N THR A 99 7.73 5.52 18.25
CA THR A 99 9.14 5.41 18.67
C THR A 99 9.35 4.06 19.37
N ALA A 100 8.94 2.95 18.73
CA ALA A 100 9.83 1.81 18.74
C ALA A 100 11.06 2.40 18.07
N GLU A 101 12.06 2.69 18.90
CA GLU A 101 13.42 3.04 18.50
C GLU A 101 13.65 2.43 17.12
N ALA A 102 13.95 3.26 16.13
CA ALA A 102 14.21 2.80 14.76
C ALA A 102 15.54 2.04 14.73
N THR A 103 15.63 0.95 15.49
CA THR A 103 16.72 -0.02 15.54
C THR A 103 16.61 -1.02 14.40
N GLY A 104 15.56 -0.94 13.58
CA GLY A 104 15.36 -1.73 12.37
C GLY A 104 15.90 -1.03 11.13
N LEU A 105 16.30 -1.84 10.14
CA LEU A 105 16.67 -1.38 8.80
C LEU A 105 15.52 -0.56 8.20
N SER A 106 15.76 0.72 7.91
CA SER A 106 14.80 1.63 7.28
C SER A 106 14.96 1.67 5.77
N SER A 107 16.16 1.43 5.26
CA SER A 107 16.46 1.38 3.84
C SER A 107 17.24 0.12 3.52
N LEU A 108 16.83 -0.60 2.48
CA LEU A 108 17.51 -1.80 2.02
C LEU A 108 17.63 -1.79 0.50
N MET A 109 18.82 -2.12 0.02
CA MET A 109 19.06 -2.48 -1.37
C MET A 109 19.49 -3.94 -1.41
N VAL A 110 18.74 -4.76 -2.15
CA VAL A 110 19.08 -6.17 -2.37
C VAL A 110 19.43 -6.34 -3.84
N VAL A 111 20.58 -6.94 -4.09
CA VAL A 111 21.03 -7.30 -5.43
C VAL A 111 21.02 -8.81 -5.53
N PHE A 112 20.20 -9.33 -6.43
CA PHE A 112 20.07 -10.75 -6.67
C PHE A 112 20.95 -11.14 -7.86
N ALA A 113 21.76 -12.19 -7.67
CA ALA A 113 22.54 -12.77 -8.75
C ALA A 113 21.65 -13.56 -9.72
N GLU A 114 20.60 -14.18 -9.20
CA GLU A 114 19.55 -14.90 -9.92
C GLU A 114 18.20 -14.44 -9.40
N ASP A 115 17.19 -14.37 -10.28
CA ASP A 115 15.87 -13.87 -9.90
C ASP A 115 15.26 -14.71 -8.77
N PRO A 116 14.89 -14.09 -7.64
CA PRO A 116 14.39 -14.83 -6.49
C PRO A 116 12.98 -15.36 -6.78
N ASP A 117 12.64 -16.47 -6.14
CA ASP A 117 11.25 -16.88 -6.05
C ASP A 117 10.44 -15.83 -5.28
N ASP A 118 9.24 -15.51 -5.76
CA ASP A 118 8.42 -14.44 -5.21
C ASP A 118 7.88 -14.76 -3.81
N ASP A 119 7.63 -16.03 -3.50
CA ASP A 119 7.19 -16.42 -2.17
C ASP A 119 8.36 -16.29 -1.18
N LEU A 120 9.56 -16.73 -1.57
CA LEU A 120 10.78 -16.53 -0.78
C LEU A 120 11.09 -15.05 -0.55
N LEU A 121 10.95 -14.20 -1.57
CA LEU A 121 11.13 -12.76 -1.43
C LEU A 121 10.08 -12.17 -0.46
N CYS A 122 8.81 -12.58 -0.56
CA CYS A 122 7.78 -12.17 0.39
C CYS A 122 8.07 -12.65 1.82
N GLU A 123 8.53 -13.88 2.00
CA GLU A 123 8.88 -14.42 3.32
C GLU A 123 10.04 -13.65 3.94
N PHE A 124 11.09 -13.38 3.16
CA PHE A 124 12.21 -12.54 3.58
C PHE A 124 11.74 -11.14 3.99
N LEU A 125 10.94 -10.49 3.15
CA LEU A 125 10.35 -9.19 3.46
C LEU A 125 9.37 -9.25 4.63
N GLY A 126 8.74 -10.39 4.91
CA GLY A 126 7.89 -10.59 6.08
C GLY A 126 8.67 -10.48 7.39
N VAL A 127 9.95 -10.82 7.37
CA VAL A 127 10.84 -10.73 8.55
C VAL A 127 11.31 -9.29 8.79
N ILE A 128 11.65 -8.56 7.73
CA ILE A 128 12.33 -7.25 7.84
C ILE A 128 11.47 -6.05 7.42
N GLY A 129 10.36 -6.28 6.73
CA GLY A 129 9.53 -5.25 6.09
C GLY A 129 8.75 -4.38 7.05
N GLY A 130 8.64 -4.77 8.33
CA GLY A 130 7.96 -3.99 9.35
C GLY A 130 8.58 -2.62 9.61
N SER A 131 9.90 -2.46 9.41
CA SER A 131 10.63 -1.20 9.60
C SER A 131 11.04 -0.50 8.31
N LEU A 132 10.99 -1.20 7.17
CA LEU A 132 11.46 -0.67 5.89
C LEU A 132 10.58 0.49 5.40
N GLN A 133 11.25 1.58 5.04
CA GLN A 133 10.69 2.77 4.40
C GLN A 133 11.12 2.84 2.93
N ASP A 134 12.34 2.38 2.60
CA ASP A 134 12.86 2.38 1.24
C ASP A 134 13.38 1.00 0.88
N LEU A 135 12.93 0.46 -0.25
CA LEU A 135 13.39 -0.83 -0.75
C LEU A 135 13.84 -0.69 -2.20
N THR A 136 15.06 -1.12 -2.50
CA THR A 136 15.55 -1.29 -3.87
C THR A 136 15.78 -2.77 -4.13
N VAL A 137 15.14 -3.31 -5.16
CA VAL A 137 15.32 -4.69 -5.62
C VAL A 137 15.99 -4.64 -6.99
N GLN A 138 17.22 -5.14 -7.06
CA GLN A 138 17.94 -5.31 -8.30
C GLN A 138 17.93 -6.78 -8.72
N VAL A 139 17.35 -7.05 -9.89
CA VAL A 139 17.08 -8.39 -10.45
C VAL A 139 17.25 -8.35 -11.97
N SER A 140 17.30 -9.50 -12.62
CA SER A 140 17.33 -9.57 -14.09
C SER A 140 15.94 -9.30 -14.66
N ASN A 141 14.92 -9.97 -14.11
CA ASN A 141 13.52 -9.74 -14.43
C ASN A 141 12.69 -9.59 -13.15
N PHE A 142 11.58 -8.86 -13.25
CA PHE A 142 10.69 -8.61 -12.11
C PHE A 142 9.23 -8.70 -12.54
N ARG A 143 8.41 -9.45 -11.82
CA ARG A 143 6.96 -9.53 -12.09
C ARG A 143 6.25 -8.31 -11.53
N THR A 144 5.47 -7.61 -12.35
CA THR A 144 4.80 -6.35 -11.94
C THR A 144 3.85 -6.57 -10.76
N ALA A 145 3.10 -7.67 -10.75
CA ALA A 145 2.20 -8.05 -9.65
C ALA A 145 2.90 -8.18 -8.28
N MET A 146 4.21 -8.41 -8.26
CA MET A 146 4.97 -8.53 -7.02
C MET A 146 5.04 -7.21 -6.24
N ILE A 147 4.87 -6.05 -6.91
CA ILE A 147 4.80 -4.74 -6.22
C ILE A 147 3.63 -4.71 -5.22
N GLU A 148 2.47 -5.25 -5.57
CA GLU A 148 1.32 -5.31 -4.65
C GLU A 148 1.66 -6.12 -3.40
N ARG A 149 2.30 -7.28 -3.59
CA ARG A 149 2.70 -8.17 -2.50
C ARG A 149 3.75 -7.52 -1.60
N ILE A 150 4.74 -6.84 -2.18
CA ILE A 150 5.77 -6.10 -1.44
C ILE A 150 5.13 -5.00 -0.59
N THR A 151 4.24 -4.20 -1.17
CA THR A 151 3.57 -3.10 -0.46
C THR A 151 2.64 -3.58 0.65
N ALA A 152 1.98 -4.74 0.46
CA ALA A 152 1.21 -5.40 1.51
C ALA A 152 2.10 -5.96 2.65
N THR A 153 3.28 -6.47 2.32
CA THR A 153 4.22 -7.09 3.28
C THR A 153 5.03 -6.06 4.04
N CYS A 154 5.35 -4.92 3.43
CA CYS A 154 6.17 -3.84 3.99
C CYS A 154 5.30 -2.62 4.30
N PRO A 155 4.62 -2.57 5.44
CA PRO A 155 3.55 -1.62 5.63
C PRO A 155 4.06 -0.19 5.88
N ARG A 156 5.32 0.02 6.25
CA ARG A 156 5.92 1.35 6.42
C ARG A 156 6.62 1.87 5.15
N LEU A 157 6.57 1.10 4.06
CA LEU A 157 7.26 1.40 2.82
C LEU A 157 6.71 2.69 2.20
N ARG A 158 7.61 3.60 1.86
CA ARG A 158 7.36 4.90 1.24
C ARG A 158 7.75 4.87 -0.23
N GLU A 159 8.90 4.28 -0.54
CA GLU A 159 9.42 4.10 -1.89
C GLU A 159 9.81 2.63 -2.13
N VAL A 160 9.46 2.12 -3.31
CA VAL A 160 10.01 0.88 -3.84
C VAL A 160 10.66 1.15 -5.20
N ALA A 161 11.90 0.75 -5.36
CA ALA A 161 12.66 0.86 -6.59
C ALA A 161 12.91 -0.54 -7.15
N ILE A 162 12.47 -0.76 -8.39
CA ILE A 162 12.75 -1.98 -9.14
C ILE A 162 13.80 -1.64 -10.18
N TRP A 163 14.95 -2.31 -10.09
CA TRP A 163 16.07 -2.11 -10.99
C TRP A 163 16.36 -3.39 -11.78
N THR A 164 16.03 -3.37 -13.07
CA THR A 164 16.42 -4.39 -14.03
C THR A 164 17.56 -3.92 -14.92
N THR A 165 18.04 -4.78 -15.81
CA THR A 165 19.11 -4.46 -16.78
C THR A 165 18.78 -3.22 -17.62
N GLU A 166 17.50 -3.05 -17.98
CA GLU A 166 17.04 -2.01 -18.90
C GLU A 166 16.28 -0.87 -18.22
N VAL A 167 15.66 -1.11 -17.06
CA VAL A 167 14.76 -0.13 -16.42
C VAL A 167 15.02 -0.03 -14.92
N GLU A 168 15.19 1.19 -14.42
CA GLU A 168 15.03 1.51 -13.00
C GLU A 168 13.73 2.31 -12.84
N ALA A 169 12.71 1.72 -12.24
CA ALA A 169 11.45 2.39 -11.91
C ALA A 169 11.29 2.53 -10.40
N ARG A 170 11.01 3.75 -9.94
CA ARG A 170 10.74 4.06 -8.54
C ARG A 170 9.29 4.43 -8.34
N PHE A 171 8.64 3.69 -7.46
CA PHE A 171 7.24 3.84 -7.12
C PHE A 171 7.11 4.42 -5.72
N GLN A 172 6.30 5.46 -5.60
CA GLN A 172 5.86 5.99 -4.31
C GLN A 172 4.66 5.17 -3.84
N VAL A 173 4.81 4.54 -2.69
CA VAL A 173 3.81 3.65 -2.08
C VAL A 173 2.88 4.43 -1.16
N ARG A 174 3.41 5.42 -0.43
CA ARG A 174 2.66 6.23 0.53
C ARG A 174 2.71 7.72 0.18
N ASP A 175 1.53 8.30 0.03
CA ASP A 175 1.24 9.74 0.02
C ASP A 175 -0.24 9.89 0.43
N SER A 176 -0.62 11.00 1.05
CA SER A 176 -2.01 11.27 1.46
C SER A 176 -3.01 11.30 0.30
N ARG A 177 -2.52 11.24 -0.94
CA ARG A 177 -3.28 11.28 -2.20
C ARG A 177 -3.18 9.99 -3.03
N LEU A 178 -2.46 8.97 -2.56
CA LEU A 178 -2.19 7.75 -3.31
C LEU A 178 -2.96 6.57 -2.72
N ASN A 179 -3.78 5.93 -3.57
CA ASN A 179 -4.39 4.64 -3.28
C ASN A 179 -3.29 3.55 -3.22
N PRO A 180 -3.56 2.39 -2.59
CA PRO A 180 -2.68 1.23 -2.68
C PRO A 180 -2.30 0.96 -4.14
N ILE A 181 -1.03 0.60 -4.37
CA ILE A 181 -0.57 0.24 -5.71
C ILE A 181 -1.29 -1.05 -6.09
N VAL A 182 -2.18 -0.94 -7.09
CA VAL A 182 -2.84 -2.07 -7.74
C VAL A 182 -2.44 -2.06 -9.21
N VAL A 183 -1.96 -3.21 -9.66
CA VAL A 183 -1.51 -3.54 -10.99
C VAL A 183 -2.72 -4.04 -11.78
N HIS A 184 -3.17 -3.22 -12.71
CA HIS A 184 -4.27 -3.58 -13.59
C HIS A 184 -3.83 -4.69 -14.57
N PRO A 185 -4.71 -5.62 -14.99
CA PRO A 185 -4.35 -6.70 -15.93
C PRO A 185 -3.79 -6.26 -17.28
N THR A 186 -3.94 -4.99 -17.65
CA THR A 186 -3.37 -4.41 -18.88
C THR A 186 -1.92 -3.96 -18.72
N VAL A 187 -1.42 -3.88 -17.48
CA VAL A 187 -0.01 -3.64 -17.21
C VAL A 187 0.78 -4.88 -17.64
N PRO A 188 1.95 -4.74 -18.27
CA PRO A 188 2.81 -5.87 -18.63
C PRO A 188 3.05 -6.79 -17.44
N TYR A 189 3.14 -8.09 -17.70
CA TYR A 189 3.34 -9.08 -16.64
C TYR A 189 4.69 -8.93 -15.92
N SER A 190 5.69 -8.42 -16.62
CA SER A 190 7.06 -8.31 -16.13
C SER A 190 7.77 -7.05 -16.64
N PHE A 191 8.95 -6.78 -16.08
CA PHE A 191 9.85 -5.70 -16.47
C PHE A 191 10.78 -6.06 -17.65
N GLU A 192 10.54 -7.19 -18.30
CA GLU A 192 11.36 -7.72 -19.40
C GLU A 192 11.27 -6.87 -20.66
N ASN A 193 10.06 -6.40 -21.01
CA ASN A 193 9.86 -5.51 -22.16
C ASN A 193 9.75 -4.05 -21.69
N ALA A 194 10.86 -3.31 -21.81
CA ALA A 194 10.91 -1.91 -21.42
C ALA A 194 9.89 -1.04 -22.17
N THR A 195 9.65 -1.27 -23.47
CA THR A 195 8.73 -0.45 -24.28
C THR A 195 7.28 -0.60 -23.81
N ASP A 196 6.82 -1.83 -23.60
CA ASP A 196 5.47 -2.08 -23.10
C ASP A 196 5.29 -1.52 -21.68
N LEU A 197 6.34 -1.63 -20.85
CA LEU A 197 6.34 -1.08 -19.50
C LEU A 197 6.25 0.46 -19.52
N ILE A 198 7.05 1.14 -20.34
CA ILE A 198 6.97 2.60 -20.51
C ILE A 198 5.57 3.01 -20.99
N ARG A 199 4.97 2.26 -21.94
CA ARG A 199 3.61 2.51 -22.42
C ARG A 199 2.58 2.39 -21.29
N SER A 200 2.74 1.43 -20.39
CA SER A 200 1.88 1.28 -19.22
C SER A 200 2.00 2.45 -18.24
N PHE A 201 3.19 3.04 -18.10
CA PHE A 201 3.40 4.23 -17.27
C PHE A 201 2.73 5.50 -17.84
N CYS A 202 2.37 5.51 -19.12
CA CYS A 202 1.60 6.60 -19.74
C CYS A 202 0.09 6.57 -19.39
N MET A 203 -0.39 5.46 -18.79
CA MET A 203 -1.80 5.22 -18.46
C MET A 203 -2.11 5.70 -17.03
N THR A 204 -2.17 7.03 -16.84
CA THR A 204 -2.35 7.67 -15.53
C THR A 204 -3.70 7.38 -14.87
N GLU A 205 -4.64 6.76 -15.58
CA GLU A 205 -5.85 6.16 -15.03
C GLU A 205 -5.54 5.03 -14.03
N TYR A 206 -4.38 4.37 -14.13
CA TYR A 206 -4.02 3.24 -13.29
C TYR A 206 -3.15 3.65 -12.08
N PRO A 207 -3.44 3.13 -10.88
CA PRO A 207 -2.64 3.41 -9.67
C PRO A 207 -1.16 3.09 -9.84
N PHE A 208 -0.84 2.00 -10.53
CA PHE A 208 0.53 1.60 -10.86
C PHE A 208 1.30 2.69 -11.60
N ALA A 209 0.72 3.29 -12.65
CA ALA A 209 1.36 4.37 -13.41
C ALA A 209 1.50 5.65 -12.57
N ARG A 210 0.47 6.01 -11.79
CA ARG A 210 0.48 7.19 -10.91
C ARG A 210 1.51 7.09 -9.78
N ALA A 211 1.83 5.88 -9.35
CA ALA A 211 2.82 5.65 -8.32
C ALA A 211 4.25 5.90 -8.83
N VAL A 212 4.51 5.84 -10.13
CA VAL A 212 5.86 6.07 -10.68
C VAL A 212 6.28 7.52 -10.50
N ARG A 213 7.40 7.73 -9.82
CA ARG A 213 8.00 9.07 -9.59
C ARG A 213 9.30 9.28 -10.34
N ARG A 214 10.03 8.20 -10.59
CA ARG A 214 11.28 8.26 -11.34
C ARG A 214 11.40 7.03 -12.21
N LEU A 215 11.73 7.28 -13.47
CA LEU A 215 12.01 6.25 -14.44
C LEU A 215 13.38 6.55 -15.04
N ARG A 216 14.27 5.56 -15.04
CA ARG A 216 15.52 5.59 -15.81
C ARG A 216 15.50 4.41 -16.74
N VAL A 217 15.65 4.69 -18.03
CA VAL A 217 15.66 3.68 -19.08
C VAL A 217 17.07 3.63 -19.65
N ARG A 218 17.64 2.43 -19.69
CA ARG A 218 18.93 2.16 -20.30
C ARG A 218 18.69 1.67 -21.72
N ILE A 219 18.93 2.55 -22.66
CA ILE A 219 18.79 2.25 -24.08
C ILE A 219 20.05 1.52 -24.54
N MET A 220 19.95 0.21 -24.72
CA MET A 220 21.01 -0.62 -25.30
C MET A 220 20.82 -0.67 -26.82
N ARG A 221 21.89 -0.45 -27.60
CA ARG A 221 21.89 -0.77 -29.04
C ARG A 221 22.29 -2.23 -29.19
N THR A 222 21.33 -3.11 -29.44
CA THR A 222 21.61 -4.48 -29.85
C THR A 222 21.94 -4.49 -31.34
N TYR A 223 23.22 -4.61 -31.69
CA TYR A 223 23.60 -4.92 -33.06
C TYR A 223 23.29 -6.39 -33.33
N GLY A 224 22.24 -6.67 -34.11
CA GLY A 224 21.95 -8.01 -34.64
C GLY A 224 20.97 -8.87 -33.85
N ASP A 225 20.21 -8.30 -32.92
CA ASP A 225 19.12 -9.02 -32.24
C ASP A 225 17.76 -8.61 -32.86
N GLU A 226 17.13 -9.52 -33.58
CA GLU A 226 15.81 -9.32 -34.22
C GLU A 226 14.67 -9.21 -33.19
N THR A 227 14.92 -9.56 -31.91
CA THR A 227 13.92 -9.49 -30.83
C THR A 227 14.00 -8.20 -30.02
N ALA A 228 15.04 -7.39 -30.24
CA ALA A 228 15.18 -6.13 -29.53
C ALA A 228 14.19 -5.08 -30.06
N THR A 229 13.52 -4.41 -29.12
CA THR A 229 12.58 -3.34 -29.48
C THR A 229 13.32 -2.24 -30.25
N PRO A 230 12.80 -1.79 -31.41
CA PRO A 230 13.44 -0.75 -32.19
C PRO A 230 13.62 0.52 -31.36
N LEU A 231 14.85 1.06 -31.37
CA LEU A 231 15.20 2.31 -30.69
C LEU A 231 14.17 3.43 -30.92
N GLU A 232 13.62 3.49 -32.15
CA GLU A 232 12.62 4.46 -32.58
C GLU A 232 11.30 4.33 -31.82
N GLU A 233 10.84 3.11 -31.54
CA GLU A 233 9.60 2.85 -30.81
C GLU A 233 9.74 3.21 -29.33
N CYS A 234 10.87 2.85 -28.73
CA CYS A 234 11.19 3.21 -27.34
C CYS A 234 11.29 4.74 -27.19
N TYR A 235 11.92 5.42 -28.14
CA TYR A 235 12.02 6.88 -28.17
C TYR A 235 10.65 7.56 -28.34
N ALA A 236 9.82 7.08 -29.27
CA ALA A 236 8.46 7.62 -29.46
C ALA A 236 7.60 7.46 -28.19
N THR A 237 7.72 6.32 -27.50
CA THR A 237 6.98 6.04 -26.27
C THR A 237 7.45 6.95 -25.12
N LEU A 238 8.76 7.15 -24.97
CA LEU A 238 9.33 8.09 -23.98
C LEU A 238 8.91 9.54 -24.24
N LEU A 239 8.88 9.98 -25.50
CA LEU A 239 8.36 11.30 -25.85
C LEU A 239 6.88 11.45 -25.47
N GLY A 240 6.07 10.40 -25.66
CA GLY A 240 4.69 10.38 -25.22
C GLY A 240 4.54 10.53 -23.70
N LEU A 241 5.44 9.93 -22.92
CA LEU A 241 5.45 10.04 -21.46
C LEU A 241 5.85 11.44 -20.99
N LEU A 242 6.81 12.08 -21.65
CA LEU A 242 7.24 13.45 -21.35
C LEU A 242 6.18 14.51 -21.72
N ALA A 243 5.42 14.29 -22.80
CA ALA A 243 4.38 15.22 -23.23
C ALA A 243 3.12 15.22 -22.33
N ARG A 244 2.98 14.23 -21.45
CA ARG A 244 1.81 14.03 -20.58
C ARG A 244 2.04 14.41 -19.11
N ASN A 245 3.28 14.72 -18.73
CA ASN A 245 3.66 15.22 -17.41
C ASN A 245 3.93 16.72 -17.44
#